data_AF-A0A9Q0UD25-F1
#
_entry.id   AF-A0A9Q0UD25-F1
#
_cell.length_a   1.000
_cell.length_b   1.000
_cell.length_c   1.000
_cell.angle_alpha   90.00
_cell.angle_beta   90.00
_cell.angle_gamma   90.00
#
_symmetry.space_group_name_H-M   'P 1'
#
loop_
_entity.id
_entity.type
_entity.pdbx_description
1 polymer ?
#
loop_
_entity_poly.entity_id
_entity_poly.type
_entity_poly.pdbx_seq_one_letter_code
_entity_poly.pdbx_strand_id
1 'polypeptide(L)'
;MGNNSLTGQIPPELGKCQSLIWLDLNSNNLTGPLPPELADQAGLVVPGTVSGKQFAFVRNEGGTSCRGAGGLVEFHGIRAERLENLPMAHSCSTTRIYSGMTVYTFTTNGSMIFLDLAYNSLSGDIPQKFGSMSYLQVLNLGHNKLTGNIPDSFGGLKAIGVLDLSHNDLQGFLPGSLGSLSFLSDLDVSNNNLTGPIPSGGQLTTFPQSRYENNSGLCGVPLPPCSSGGHPESYNTRRKKQSVEVGMVIGITFFILCVFGLAMAFYRVKKYQQKEEQREKYIESLPTSGSSSWKLSGVPEPLSINIATFEKPLRKLTFAHLLEATNGFSADSLIGSGGFGELYREKRCNEILDPELMTQTSGESKLYQYLRIAFECLDDRPFRRPTMIQVMAMFKELQVDSESDILDGLSLKDASIDEFKEESSS
;
A
#
# COMPACT_ATOMS: atom_id res chain seq x y z
N MET A 1 -18.56 16.73 11.65
CA MET A 1 -18.89 18.15 11.40
C MET A 1 -18.17 18.66 10.14
N GLY A 2 -17.83 17.76 9.22
CA GLY A 2 -17.24 18.15 7.95
C GLY A 2 -18.18 18.95 7.07
N ASN A 3 -17.63 19.66 6.09
CA ASN A 3 -18.36 20.39 5.06
C ASN A 3 -19.35 21.44 5.60
N ASN A 4 -18.83 22.37 6.39
CA ASN A 4 -19.57 23.48 7.01
C ASN A 4 -18.78 24.80 6.86
N SER A 5 -19.25 25.88 7.47
CA SER A 5 -18.55 27.18 7.50
C SER A 5 -17.99 27.51 8.89
N LEU A 6 -17.54 26.50 9.64
CA LEU A 6 -16.93 26.72 10.97
C LEU A 6 -15.64 27.53 10.82
N THR A 7 -15.42 28.45 11.76
CA THR A 7 -14.27 29.37 11.78
C THR A 7 -13.63 29.38 13.16
N GLY A 8 -12.48 30.06 13.28
CA GLY A 8 -11.73 30.15 14.52
C GLY A 8 -10.71 29.01 14.66
N GLN A 9 -10.21 28.82 15.87
CA GLN A 9 -9.22 27.80 16.18
C GLN A 9 -9.88 26.53 16.69
N ILE A 10 -9.21 25.39 16.51
CA ILE A 10 -9.65 24.13 17.14
C ILE A 10 -9.47 24.29 18.66
N PRO A 11 -10.53 24.14 19.47
CA PRO A 11 -10.43 24.35 20.90
C PRO A 11 -9.59 23.24 21.55
N PRO A 12 -8.52 23.58 22.31
CA PRO A 12 -7.69 22.58 22.99
C PRO A 12 -8.48 21.78 24.04
N GLU A 13 -9.63 22.29 24.50
CA GLU A 13 -10.53 21.59 25.42
C GLU A 13 -11.08 20.28 24.85
N LEU A 14 -11.09 20.09 23.52
CA LEU A 14 -11.42 18.79 22.90
C LEU A 14 -10.48 17.68 23.37
N GLY A 15 -9.24 18.02 23.74
CA GLY A 15 -8.28 17.09 24.35
C GLY A 15 -8.70 16.55 25.72
N LYS A 16 -9.70 17.16 26.36
CA LYS A 16 -10.26 16.68 27.65
C LYS A 16 -11.37 15.65 27.46
N CYS A 17 -11.84 15.42 26.23
CA CYS A 17 -12.91 14.47 25.95
C CYS A 17 -12.40 13.01 26.03
N GLN A 18 -12.62 12.35 27.18
CA GLN A 18 -12.10 11.01 27.51
C GLN A 18 -12.57 9.87 26.59
N SER A 19 -13.65 10.07 25.83
CA SER A 19 -14.23 9.05 24.94
C SER A 19 -14.19 9.44 23.46
N LEU A 20 -13.48 10.52 23.10
CA LEU A 20 -13.41 11.00 21.73
C LEU A 20 -12.50 10.09 20.89
N ILE A 21 -13.12 9.32 19.98
CA ILE A 21 -12.40 8.39 19.08
C ILE A 21 -12.48 8.79 17.60
N TRP A 22 -13.40 9.68 17.25
CA TRP A 22 -13.67 10.09 15.89
C TRP A 22 -13.86 11.61 15.85
N LEU A 23 -12.98 12.31 15.13
CA LEU A 23 -13.07 13.74 14.91
C LEU A 23 -12.95 14.05 13.41
N ASP A 24 -14.04 14.59 12.86
CA ASP A 24 -14.11 15.02 11.46
C ASP A 24 -14.56 16.48 11.41
N LEU A 25 -13.60 17.35 11.09
CA LEU A 25 -13.75 18.79 10.89
C LEU A 25 -13.31 19.22 9.49
N ASN A 26 -13.29 18.28 8.52
CA ASN A 26 -12.82 18.59 7.18
C ASN A 26 -13.67 19.66 6.48
N SER A 27 -13.12 20.31 5.47
CA SER A 27 -13.86 21.28 4.63
C SER A 27 -14.61 22.34 5.43
N ASN A 28 -13.88 23.03 6.29
CA ASN A 28 -14.34 24.19 7.05
C ASN A 28 -13.40 25.40 6.77
N ASN A 29 -13.53 26.47 7.53
CA ASN A 29 -12.65 27.65 7.48
C ASN A 29 -11.91 27.83 8.82
N LEU A 30 -11.48 26.73 9.42
CA LEU A 30 -10.70 26.73 10.66
C LEU A 30 -9.29 27.26 10.42
N THR A 31 -8.72 27.88 11.44
CA THR A 31 -7.45 28.62 11.38
C THR A 31 -6.61 28.32 12.63
N GLY A 32 -5.35 28.76 12.64
CA GLY A 32 -4.47 28.61 13.79
C GLY A 32 -3.83 27.22 13.90
N PRO A 33 -3.10 26.96 15.00
CA PRO A 33 -2.33 25.73 15.17
C PRO A 33 -3.17 24.52 15.50
N LEU A 34 -2.62 23.34 15.20
CA LEU A 34 -3.11 22.06 15.70
C LEU A 34 -2.85 21.99 17.21
N PRO A 35 -3.89 21.87 18.06
CA PRO A 35 -3.70 21.78 19.50
C PRO A 35 -3.07 20.42 19.87
N PRO A 36 -1.90 20.39 20.51
CA PRO A 36 -1.27 19.15 20.98
C PRO A 36 -2.15 18.37 21.97
N GLU A 37 -3.06 19.06 22.66
CA GLU A 37 -4.00 18.50 23.64
C GLU A 37 -4.93 17.44 23.04
N LEU A 38 -5.18 17.46 21.71
CA LEU A 38 -6.00 16.43 21.05
C LEU A 38 -5.46 15.00 21.26
N ALA A 39 -4.16 14.86 21.55
CA ALA A 39 -3.53 13.59 21.85
C ALA A 39 -3.39 13.31 23.37
N ASP A 40 -3.91 14.16 24.26
CA ASP A 40 -3.75 13.98 25.72
C ASP A 40 -4.48 12.74 26.26
N GLN A 41 -5.54 12.27 25.57
CA GLN A 41 -6.23 11.02 25.93
C GLN A 41 -5.60 9.77 25.29
N ALA A 42 -4.51 9.90 24.53
CA ALA A 42 -3.86 8.75 23.93
C ALA A 42 -3.35 7.77 25.00
N GLY A 43 -3.83 6.53 24.96
CA GLY A 43 -3.55 5.51 25.97
C GLY A 43 -4.49 5.54 27.17
N LEU A 44 -5.47 6.44 27.21
CA LEU A 44 -6.43 6.59 28.32
C LEU A 44 -7.88 6.31 27.88
N VAL A 45 -8.16 6.23 26.58
CA VAL A 45 -9.54 6.04 26.08
C VAL A 45 -10.03 4.64 26.45
N VAL A 46 -11.16 4.57 27.14
CA VAL A 46 -11.86 3.31 27.43
C VAL A 46 -13.07 3.16 26.49
N PRO A 47 -13.40 1.93 26.06
CA PRO A 47 -14.61 1.68 25.28
C PRO A 47 -15.86 2.19 25.98
N GLY A 48 -16.62 3.04 25.28
CA GLY A 48 -17.84 3.66 25.78
C GLY A 48 -19.11 3.07 25.17
N THR A 49 -20.21 3.81 25.33
CA THR A 49 -21.57 3.42 24.91
C THR A 49 -21.84 3.54 23.40
N VAL A 50 -20.83 3.94 22.61
CA VAL A 50 -20.99 4.07 21.15
C VAL A 50 -20.99 2.71 20.46
N SER A 51 -20.56 1.63 21.12
CA SER A 51 -20.61 0.27 20.58
C SER A 51 -22.04 -0.23 20.37
N GLY A 52 -22.23 -1.07 19.35
CA GLY A 52 -23.53 -1.66 19.03
C GLY A 52 -24.51 -0.71 18.33
N LYS A 53 -24.04 0.44 17.82
CA LYS A 53 -24.83 1.32 16.97
C LYS A 53 -24.60 0.98 15.51
N GLN A 54 -25.65 1.03 14.70
CA GLN A 54 -25.52 0.78 13.27
C GLN A 54 -24.96 2.03 12.58
N PHE A 55 -23.89 1.83 11.82
CA PHE A 55 -23.25 2.89 11.06
C PHE A 55 -23.10 2.49 9.61
N ALA A 56 -22.94 3.51 8.77
CA ALA A 56 -22.33 3.35 7.46
C ALA A 56 -21.20 4.36 7.33
N PHE A 57 -20.08 3.95 6.75
CA PHE A 57 -18.93 4.77 6.47
C PHE A 57 -18.72 4.80 4.96
N VAL A 58 -18.85 5.99 4.38
CA VAL A 58 -18.67 6.21 2.95
C VAL A 58 -17.23 6.68 2.73
N ARG A 59 -16.39 5.82 2.16
CA ARG A 59 -15.02 6.14 1.76
C ARG A 59 -15.01 6.54 0.29
N ASN A 60 -14.38 7.67 -0.03
CA ASN A 60 -14.22 8.12 -1.40
C ASN A 60 -12.77 7.98 -1.83
N GLU A 61 -12.54 7.42 -3.02
CA GLU A 61 -11.20 7.21 -3.60
C GLU A 61 -10.86 8.23 -4.71
N GLY A 62 -11.73 9.20 -4.96
CA GLY A 62 -11.62 10.17 -6.07
C GLY A 62 -10.72 11.39 -5.82
N GLY A 63 -9.86 11.35 -4.80
CA GLY A 63 -8.93 12.44 -4.48
C GLY A 63 -9.62 13.78 -4.19
N THR A 64 -9.02 14.88 -4.68
CA THR A 64 -9.47 16.24 -4.37
C THR A 64 -10.84 16.63 -4.94
N SER A 65 -11.26 15.94 -5.99
CA SER A 65 -12.60 16.02 -6.60
C SER A 65 -13.71 15.58 -5.63
N CYS A 66 -13.36 14.83 -4.58
CA CYS A 66 -14.26 14.25 -3.60
C CYS A 66 -14.24 14.96 -2.24
N ARG A 67 -13.88 16.25 -2.24
CA ARG A 67 -13.77 17.07 -1.03
C ARG A 67 -15.05 17.02 -0.20
N GLY A 68 -14.90 16.63 1.07
CA GLY A 68 -16.00 16.62 2.03
C GLY A 68 -17.15 15.73 1.60
N ALA A 69 -16.92 14.78 0.69
CA ALA A 69 -17.84 13.75 0.29
C ALA A 69 -17.44 12.46 1.01
N GLY A 70 -18.39 11.80 1.66
CA GLY A 70 -18.16 10.59 2.45
C GLY A 70 -18.35 10.83 3.95
N GLY A 71 -17.72 9.98 4.76
CA GLY A 71 -17.73 10.09 6.22
C GLY A 71 -18.65 9.10 6.92
N LEU A 72 -18.67 9.19 8.25
CA LEU A 72 -19.45 8.33 9.12
C LEU A 72 -20.88 8.86 9.25
N VAL A 73 -21.86 8.05 8.84
CA VAL A 73 -23.28 8.34 9.03
C VAL A 73 -23.89 7.35 10.01
N GLU A 74 -24.68 7.86 10.96
CA GLU A 74 -25.55 7.02 11.77
C GLU A 74 -26.63 6.43 10.87
N PHE A 75 -26.77 5.12 10.93
CA PHE A 75 -27.54 4.37 9.93
C PHE A 75 -28.73 3.62 10.54
N HIS A 76 -29.15 4.02 11.74
CA HIS A 76 -30.30 3.40 12.38
C HIS A 76 -31.60 3.76 11.64
N GLY A 77 -32.28 2.76 11.07
CA GLY A 77 -33.57 2.95 10.40
C GLY A 77 -33.50 3.48 8.96
N ILE A 78 -32.31 3.55 8.35
CA ILE A 78 -32.13 3.94 6.94
C ILE A 78 -31.88 2.67 6.11
N ARG A 79 -32.49 2.57 4.92
CA ARG A 79 -32.24 1.45 3.97
C ARG A 79 -30.98 1.70 3.15
N ALA A 80 -30.27 0.63 2.79
CA ALA A 80 -29.02 0.72 2.02
C ALA A 80 -29.20 1.50 0.69
N GLU A 81 -30.33 1.33 0.02
CA GLU A 81 -30.71 2.05 -1.22
C GLU A 81 -30.72 3.59 -1.05
N ARG A 82 -30.89 4.08 0.19
CA ARG A 82 -30.91 5.52 0.49
C ARG A 82 -29.51 6.09 0.69
N LEU A 83 -28.50 5.26 0.98
CA LEU A 83 -27.08 5.66 1.03
C LEU A 83 -26.54 6.01 -0.36
N GLU A 84 -26.94 5.25 -1.38
CA GLU A 84 -26.56 5.52 -2.78
C GLU A 84 -27.09 6.87 -3.26
N ASN A 85 -28.20 7.32 -2.67
CA ASN A 85 -28.83 8.62 -2.95
C ASN A 85 -28.27 9.77 -2.10
N LEU A 86 -27.21 9.56 -1.32
CA LEU A 86 -26.58 10.64 -0.58
C LEU A 86 -25.92 11.61 -1.58
N PRO A 87 -26.08 12.93 -1.39
CA PRO A 87 -25.42 13.95 -2.24
C PRO A 87 -23.90 13.73 -2.35
N MET A 88 -23.32 13.18 -1.28
CA MET A 88 -21.89 12.86 -1.15
C MET A 88 -21.47 11.60 -1.93
N ALA A 89 -22.39 10.67 -2.22
CA ALA A 89 -22.10 9.49 -3.02
C ALA A 89 -22.11 9.81 -4.52
N HIS A 90 -22.99 10.71 -4.97
CA HIS A 90 -23.09 11.06 -6.40
C HIS A 90 -21.97 11.96 -6.93
N SER A 91 -21.28 12.68 -6.04
CA SER A 91 -20.18 13.57 -6.43
C SER A 91 -18.90 12.79 -6.78
N CYS A 92 -18.86 11.49 -6.48
CA CYS A 92 -17.66 10.67 -6.54
C CYS A 92 -17.96 9.32 -7.19
N SER A 93 -17.32 9.02 -8.32
CA SER A 93 -17.53 7.75 -9.03
C SER A 93 -16.96 6.53 -8.31
N THR A 94 -16.06 6.73 -7.34
CA THR A 94 -15.39 5.68 -6.56
C THR A 94 -15.72 5.80 -5.07
N THR A 95 -16.98 5.55 -4.73
CA THR A 95 -17.43 5.48 -3.33
C THR A 95 -17.51 4.02 -2.87
N ARG A 96 -16.81 3.67 -1.80
CA ARG A 96 -17.00 2.40 -1.07
C ARG A 96 -17.79 2.66 0.20
N ILE A 97 -18.87 1.89 0.39
CA ILE A 97 -19.74 2.04 1.55
C ILE A 97 -19.54 0.83 2.45
N TYR A 98 -18.99 1.08 3.64
CA TYR A 98 -18.88 0.09 4.70
C TYR A 98 -20.10 0.25 5.60
N SER A 99 -20.73 -0.84 6.03
CA SER A 99 -21.84 -0.76 6.99
C SER A 99 -21.73 -1.88 8.00
N GLY A 100 -22.24 -1.64 9.21
CA GLY A 100 -22.15 -2.61 10.28
C GLY A 100 -22.49 -2.02 11.63
N MET A 101 -22.11 -2.76 12.68
CA MET A 101 -22.25 -2.33 14.07
C MET A 101 -20.91 -1.74 14.53
N THR A 102 -20.96 -0.60 15.21
CA THR A 102 -19.78 0.02 15.80
C THR A 102 -19.20 -0.91 16.86
N VAL A 103 -17.90 -1.22 16.73
CA VAL A 103 -17.15 -2.01 17.70
C VAL A 103 -15.81 -1.30 17.90
N TYR A 104 -15.39 -1.16 19.16
CA TYR A 104 -14.09 -0.60 19.49
C TYR A 104 -12.98 -1.56 19.07
N THR A 105 -11.87 -1.01 18.59
CA THR A 105 -10.68 -1.79 18.17
C THR A 105 -9.76 -2.15 19.34
N PHE A 106 -10.12 -1.74 20.56
CA PHE A 106 -9.38 -1.95 21.79
C PHE A 106 -10.32 -2.24 22.96
N THR A 107 -9.79 -2.91 23.99
CA THR A 107 -10.53 -3.23 25.23
C THR A 107 -10.26 -2.22 26.35
N THR A 108 -9.03 -1.71 26.43
CA THR A 108 -8.58 -0.67 27.38
C THR A 108 -7.45 0.14 26.76
N ASN A 109 -7.13 1.31 27.32
CA ASN A 109 -5.98 2.15 26.94
C ASN A 109 -5.92 2.50 25.44
N GLY A 110 -7.07 2.82 24.85
CA GLY A 110 -7.18 3.22 23.45
C GLY A 110 -6.73 4.65 23.18
N SER A 111 -6.84 5.04 21.92
CA SER A 111 -6.66 6.42 21.45
C SER A 111 -7.73 6.76 20.42
N MET A 112 -7.64 7.98 19.87
CA MET A 112 -8.41 8.35 18.68
C MET A 112 -8.14 7.36 17.54
N ILE A 113 -9.18 7.06 16.76
CA ILE A 113 -9.16 6.12 15.62
C ILE A 113 -9.18 6.91 14.29
N PHE A 114 -9.91 8.03 14.26
CA PHE A 114 -10.10 8.82 13.06
C PHE A 114 -9.94 10.32 13.36
N LEU A 115 -9.01 10.97 12.67
CA LEU A 115 -8.81 12.42 12.70
C LEU A 115 -8.72 12.97 11.28
N ASP A 116 -9.74 13.70 10.85
CA ASP A 116 -9.76 14.40 9.57
C ASP A 116 -9.98 15.90 9.78
N LEU A 117 -8.96 16.68 9.43
CA LEU A 117 -8.91 18.14 9.50
C LEU A 117 -8.62 18.76 8.12
N ALA A 118 -8.76 17.97 7.06
CA ALA A 118 -8.36 18.38 5.72
C ALA A 118 -9.17 19.59 5.21
N TYR A 119 -8.60 20.33 4.26
CA TYR A 119 -9.26 21.47 3.62
C TYR A 119 -9.73 22.55 4.60
N ASN A 120 -8.80 23.02 5.43
CA ASN A 120 -8.96 24.16 6.31
C ASN A 120 -7.82 25.18 6.04
N SER A 121 -7.66 26.16 6.92
CA SER A 121 -6.52 27.11 6.92
C SER A 121 -5.67 26.96 8.18
N LEU A 122 -5.49 25.71 8.66
CA LEU A 122 -4.66 25.42 9.82
C LEU A 122 -3.19 25.69 9.50
N SER A 123 -2.44 26.18 10.49
CA SER A 123 -1.07 26.69 10.31
C SER A 123 -0.14 26.21 11.41
N GLY A 124 1.17 26.39 11.26
CA GLY A 124 2.14 25.97 12.27
C GLY A 124 2.45 24.47 12.19
N ASP A 125 3.18 23.97 13.18
CA ASP A 125 3.79 22.65 13.10
C ASP A 125 2.85 21.53 13.54
N ILE A 126 3.10 20.33 13.02
CA ILE A 126 2.42 19.11 13.45
C ILE A 126 2.92 18.71 14.85
N PRO A 127 2.05 18.58 15.87
CA PRO A 127 2.48 18.24 17.21
C PRO A 127 3.11 16.85 17.30
N GLN A 128 4.31 16.75 17.90
CA GLN A 128 4.96 15.45 18.14
C GLN A 128 4.10 14.50 18.97
N LYS A 129 3.28 15.03 19.87
CA LYS A 129 2.33 14.25 20.69
C LYS A 129 1.38 13.41 19.84
N PHE A 130 1.06 13.78 18.61
CA PHE A 130 0.13 12.99 17.79
C PHE A 130 0.64 11.57 17.54
N GLY A 131 1.97 11.36 17.56
CA GLY A 131 2.58 10.03 17.46
C GLY A 131 2.24 9.06 18.61
N SER A 132 1.62 9.51 19.71
CA SER A 132 1.18 8.64 20.81
C SER A 132 -0.14 7.92 20.53
N MET A 133 -0.88 8.31 19.50
CA MET A 133 -2.20 7.73 19.17
C MET A 133 -2.05 6.39 18.43
N SER A 134 -1.69 5.33 19.16
CA SER A 134 -1.37 4.01 18.61
C SER A 134 -2.51 3.32 17.85
N TYR A 135 -3.77 3.68 18.13
CA TYR A 135 -4.97 3.15 17.46
C TYR A 135 -5.49 4.03 16.33
N LEU A 136 -4.81 5.14 16.01
CA LEU A 136 -5.21 6.03 14.93
C LEU A 136 -5.01 5.32 13.59
N GLN A 137 -6.10 5.20 12.83
CA GLN A 137 -6.12 4.53 11.52
C GLN A 137 -6.15 5.52 10.36
N VAL A 138 -6.77 6.68 10.57
CA VAL A 138 -6.86 7.76 9.59
C VAL A 138 -6.37 9.05 10.22
N LEU A 139 -5.33 9.62 9.62
CA LEU A 139 -4.88 10.97 9.87
C LEU A 139 -4.87 11.73 8.55
N ASN A 140 -5.83 12.63 8.36
CA ASN A 140 -5.87 13.50 7.20
C ASN A 140 -5.70 14.96 7.64
N LEU A 141 -4.58 15.54 7.25
CA LEU A 141 -4.21 16.93 7.45
C LEU A 141 -4.02 17.69 6.12
N GLY A 142 -4.39 17.06 5.00
CA GLY A 142 -4.14 17.58 3.67
C GLY A 142 -4.85 18.91 3.40
N HIS A 143 -4.33 19.69 2.45
CA HIS A 143 -4.88 21.00 2.07
C HIS A 143 -5.03 21.96 3.26
N ASN A 144 -3.91 22.24 3.94
CA ASN A 144 -3.80 23.24 4.99
C ASN A 144 -2.55 24.12 4.73
N LYS A 145 -2.11 24.88 5.72
CA LYS A 145 -0.90 25.73 5.70
C LYS A 145 0.10 25.28 6.78
N LEU A 146 0.16 23.98 7.03
CA LEU A 146 1.02 23.42 8.07
C LEU A 146 2.49 23.53 7.65
N THR A 147 3.34 23.87 8.61
CA THR A 147 4.77 24.10 8.42
C THR A 147 5.60 23.13 9.24
N GLY A 148 6.92 23.29 9.23
CA GLY A 148 7.83 22.50 10.03
C GLY A 148 8.02 21.09 9.46
N ASN A 149 8.55 20.20 10.29
CA ASN A 149 8.93 18.86 9.87
C ASN A 149 7.85 17.85 10.23
N ILE A 150 7.75 16.77 9.44
CA ILE A 150 6.96 15.60 9.84
C ILE A 150 7.61 14.99 11.10
N PRO A 151 6.87 14.81 12.22
CA PRO A 151 7.47 14.32 13.45
C PRO A 151 7.98 12.87 13.35
N ASP A 152 9.20 12.61 13.85
CA ASP A 152 9.73 11.24 13.95
C ASP A 152 8.84 10.32 14.81
N SER A 153 8.09 10.91 15.75
CA SER A 153 7.13 10.22 16.61
C SER A 153 5.98 9.57 15.83
N PHE A 154 5.76 9.92 14.56
CA PHE A 154 4.74 9.28 13.72
C PHE A 154 5.03 7.79 13.48
N GLY A 155 6.26 7.32 13.67
CA GLY A 155 6.54 5.88 13.75
C GLY A 155 5.81 5.14 14.88
N GLY A 156 5.25 5.87 15.85
CA GLY A 156 4.40 5.34 16.93
C GLY A 156 2.95 5.09 16.56
N LEU A 157 2.48 5.56 15.40
CA LEU A 157 1.12 5.38 14.90
C LEU A 157 0.90 3.96 14.35
N LYS A 158 1.02 2.94 15.21
CA LYS A 158 1.11 1.54 14.79
C LYS A 158 -0.10 1.02 14.01
N ALA A 159 -1.29 1.59 14.20
CA ALA A 159 -2.50 1.20 13.49
C ALA A 159 -2.81 2.03 12.22
N ILE A 160 -1.94 2.99 11.85
CA ILE A 160 -2.24 3.93 10.76
C ILE A 160 -2.35 3.19 9.43
N GLY A 161 -3.48 3.39 8.75
CA GLY A 161 -3.75 2.87 7.41
C GLY A 161 -3.74 3.96 6.36
N VAL A 162 -4.16 5.18 6.72
CA VAL A 162 -4.25 6.35 5.85
C VAL A 162 -3.54 7.53 6.51
N LEU A 163 -2.52 8.05 5.84
CA LEU A 163 -1.79 9.25 6.24
C LEU A 163 -1.73 10.24 5.06
N ASP A 164 -2.53 11.28 5.12
CA ASP A 164 -2.55 12.34 4.10
C ASP A 164 -2.04 13.65 4.72
N LEU A 165 -0.89 14.08 4.24
CA LEU A 165 -0.20 15.32 4.60
C LEU A 165 -0.03 16.23 3.37
N SER A 166 -0.69 15.90 2.26
CA SER A 166 -0.50 16.58 0.98
C SER A 166 -0.94 18.04 1.01
N HIS A 167 -0.43 18.87 0.11
CA HIS A 167 -0.85 20.27 -0.03
C HIS A 167 -0.72 21.05 1.30
N ASN A 168 0.50 21.09 1.83
CA ASN A 168 0.91 21.88 2.98
C ASN A 168 2.27 22.54 2.68
N ASP A 169 2.84 23.25 3.65
CA ASP A 169 4.15 23.88 3.58
C ASP A 169 5.20 23.09 4.41
N LEU A 170 5.05 21.76 4.51
CA LEU A 170 5.95 20.90 5.31
C LEU A 170 7.34 20.81 4.69
N GLN A 171 8.37 20.78 5.52
CA GLN A 171 9.77 20.81 5.12
C GLN A 171 10.60 19.71 5.78
N GLY A 172 11.88 19.63 5.42
CA GLY A 172 12.81 18.66 5.98
C GLY A 172 12.74 17.30 5.28
N PHE A 173 13.03 16.23 6.03
CA PHE A 173 13.10 14.86 5.52
C PHE A 173 11.84 14.07 5.89
N LEU A 174 11.54 13.03 5.10
CA LEU A 174 10.60 11.98 5.54
C LEU A 174 11.25 11.15 6.66
N PRO A 175 10.65 11.06 7.86
CA PRO A 175 11.21 10.26 8.94
C PRO A 175 11.37 8.79 8.56
N GLY A 176 12.55 8.22 8.80
CA GLY A 176 12.79 6.79 8.59
C GLY A 176 11.85 5.90 9.43
N SER A 177 11.34 6.43 10.53
CA SER A 177 10.38 5.76 11.41
C SER A 177 9.04 5.45 10.74
N LEU A 178 8.65 6.19 9.68
CA LEU A 178 7.47 5.89 8.87
C LEU A 178 7.60 4.54 8.15
N GLY A 179 8.83 4.09 7.86
CA GLY A 179 9.08 2.76 7.31
C GLY A 179 8.76 1.61 8.27
N SER A 180 8.50 1.89 9.55
CA SER A 180 8.08 0.87 10.54
C SER A 180 6.56 0.65 10.59
N LEU A 181 5.79 1.40 9.80
CA LEU A 181 4.33 1.34 9.79
C LEU A 181 3.85 0.22 8.86
N SER A 182 3.53 -0.94 9.43
CA SER A 182 3.19 -2.15 8.67
C SER A 182 1.82 -2.10 7.99
N PHE A 183 0.87 -1.33 8.54
CA PHE A 183 -0.51 -1.25 8.05
C PHE A 183 -0.77 -0.06 7.13
N LEU A 184 0.24 0.80 6.90
CA LEU A 184 0.09 1.98 6.06
C LEU A 184 -0.20 1.56 4.62
N SER A 185 -1.42 1.87 4.17
CA SER A 185 -1.98 1.44 2.89
C SER A 185 -2.22 2.60 1.92
N ASP A 186 -2.22 3.83 2.44
CA ASP A 186 -2.51 5.05 1.71
C ASP A 186 -1.67 6.18 2.32
N LEU A 187 -0.70 6.68 1.55
CA LEU A 187 0.16 7.79 1.94
C LEU A 187 0.09 8.86 0.87
N ASP A 188 -0.06 10.12 1.27
CA ASP A 188 0.15 11.26 0.37
C ASP A 188 0.94 12.35 1.09
N VAL A 189 2.10 12.69 0.52
CA VAL A 189 2.98 13.78 0.97
C VAL A 189 3.29 14.74 -0.18
N SER A 190 2.54 14.65 -1.27
CA SER A 190 2.72 15.50 -2.45
C SER A 190 2.42 16.97 -2.13
N ASN A 191 2.94 17.87 -2.95
CA ASN A 191 2.68 19.31 -2.84
C ASN A 191 3.10 19.86 -1.46
N ASN A 192 4.38 19.67 -1.13
CA ASN A 192 5.02 20.17 0.09
C ASN A 192 6.44 20.68 -0.25
N ASN A 193 7.23 21.05 0.77
CA ASN A 193 8.61 21.49 0.63
C ASN A 193 9.63 20.43 1.14
N LEU A 194 9.31 19.14 0.99
CA LEU A 194 10.13 18.03 1.50
C LEU A 194 11.38 17.76 0.63
N THR A 195 12.42 17.24 1.26
CA THR A 195 13.74 17.03 0.67
C THR A 195 14.38 15.70 1.11
N GLY A 196 15.38 15.25 0.35
CA GLY A 196 16.21 14.10 0.69
C GLY A 196 15.62 12.75 0.28
N PRO A 197 16.24 11.64 0.73
CA PRO A 197 15.86 10.31 0.30
C PRO A 197 14.52 9.86 0.90
N ILE A 198 13.68 9.24 0.08
CA ILE A 198 12.53 8.46 0.54
C ILE A 198 13.08 7.23 1.30
N PRO A 199 12.70 7.00 2.57
CA PRO A 199 13.18 5.85 3.31
C PRO A 199 12.76 4.55 2.63
N SER A 200 13.71 3.65 2.40
CA SER A 200 13.47 2.38 1.70
C SER A 200 12.75 1.32 2.55
N GLY A 201 12.45 1.62 3.81
CA GLY A 201 11.82 0.69 4.75
C GLY A 201 10.29 0.66 4.63
N GLY A 202 9.72 -0.54 4.85
CA GLY A 202 8.27 -0.74 4.93
C GLY A 202 7.55 -0.49 3.61
N GLN A 203 6.43 0.22 3.68
CA GLN A 203 5.52 0.43 2.55
C GLN A 203 5.83 1.68 1.71
N LEU A 204 6.78 2.52 2.12
CA LEU A 204 7.01 3.82 1.46
C LEU A 204 7.41 3.66 -0.02
N THR A 205 8.14 2.60 -0.36
CA THR A 205 8.56 2.35 -1.75
C THR A 205 7.47 1.71 -2.62
N THR A 206 6.33 1.30 -2.04
CA THR A 206 5.24 0.63 -2.76
C THR A 206 4.21 1.62 -3.31
N PHE A 207 4.17 2.84 -2.77
CA PHE A 207 3.26 3.90 -3.23
C PHE A 207 3.65 4.43 -4.62
N PRO A 208 2.67 4.88 -5.43
CA PRO A 208 2.96 5.46 -6.73
C PRO A 208 3.69 6.80 -6.61
N GLN A 209 4.41 7.18 -7.66
CA GLN A 209 5.17 8.42 -7.73
C GLN A 209 4.34 9.67 -7.40
N SER A 210 3.06 9.69 -7.79
CA SER A 210 2.14 10.80 -7.54
C SER A 210 2.04 11.22 -6.08
N ARG A 211 2.21 10.26 -5.15
CA ARG A 211 2.16 10.52 -3.70
C ARG A 211 3.33 11.33 -3.16
N TYR A 212 4.37 11.52 -3.96
CA TYR A 212 5.60 12.24 -3.61
C TYR A 212 5.87 13.46 -4.49
N GLU A 213 5.02 13.71 -5.50
CA GLU A 213 5.21 14.79 -6.48
C GLU A 213 5.17 16.18 -5.84
N ASN A 214 5.70 17.16 -6.57
CA ASN A 214 5.71 18.57 -6.16
C ASN A 214 6.34 18.79 -4.77
N ASN A 215 7.53 18.22 -4.58
CA ASN A 215 8.40 18.45 -3.43
C ASN A 215 9.76 18.98 -3.89
N SER A 216 10.46 19.71 -3.03
CA SER A 216 11.65 20.51 -3.38
C SER A 216 12.90 19.69 -3.66
N GLY A 217 12.95 18.45 -3.18
CA GLY A 217 14.12 17.60 -3.39
C GLY A 217 13.98 16.16 -2.91
N LEU A 218 12.78 15.60 -2.93
CA LEU A 218 12.60 14.17 -2.65
C LEU A 218 13.23 13.34 -3.77
N CYS A 219 13.93 12.26 -3.40
CA CYS A 219 14.61 11.36 -4.31
C CYS A 219 14.64 9.93 -3.75
N GLY A 220 14.99 8.94 -4.57
CA GLY A 220 14.92 7.52 -4.20
C GLY A 220 13.56 6.89 -4.52
N VAL A 221 13.51 5.56 -4.64
CA VAL A 221 12.34 4.81 -5.13
C VAL A 221 11.06 5.21 -4.36
N PRO A 222 9.94 5.57 -5.03
CA PRO A 222 9.66 5.44 -6.47
C PRO A 222 10.18 6.59 -7.37
N LEU A 223 10.78 7.62 -6.81
CA LEU A 223 11.38 8.75 -7.55
C LEU A 223 12.78 8.40 -8.10
N PRO A 224 13.34 9.24 -8.98
CA PRO A 224 14.72 9.09 -9.45
C PRO A 224 15.71 8.98 -8.28
N PRO A 225 16.79 8.20 -8.42
CA PRO A 225 17.76 7.99 -7.35
C PRO A 225 18.41 9.30 -6.91
N CYS A 226 18.71 9.41 -5.62
CA CYS A 226 19.42 10.56 -5.07
C CYS A 226 20.82 10.66 -5.69
N SER A 227 21.16 11.83 -6.22
CA SER A 227 22.51 12.08 -6.74
C SER A 227 23.47 12.25 -5.58
N SER A 228 24.36 11.29 -5.35
CA SER A 228 25.48 11.43 -4.42
C SER A 228 26.41 12.52 -4.94
N GLY A 229 26.41 13.68 -4.26
CA GLY A 229 27.33 14.81 -4.40
C GLY A 229 28.24 14.80 -5.63
N GLY A 230 27.78 15.43 -6.72
CA GLY A 230 28.71 16.08 -7.62
C GLY A 230 29.25 17.31 -6.90
N HIS A 231 30.58 17.39 -6.72
CA HIS A 231 31.25 18.67 -6.52
C HIS A 231 30.65 19.71 -7.49
N PRO A 232 30.54 21.00 -7.11
CA PRO A 232 30.36 22.02 -8.12
C PRO A 232 31.67 22.02 -8.93
N GLU A 233 31.72 21.23 -10.00
CA GLU A 233 32.66 21.48 -11.06
C GLU A 233 32.26 22.84 -11.62
N SER A 234 32.94 23.85 -11.11
CA SER A 234 33.17 25.10 -11.80
C SER A 234 33.49 24.73 -13.25
N TYR A 235 32.50 24.94 -14.13
CA TYR A 235 32.74 25.03 -15.55
C TYR A 235 33.62 26.26 -15.76
N ASN A 236 34.92 26.07 -15.54
CA ASN A 236 35.97 26.88 -16.09
C ASN A 236 35.86 26.74 -17.61
N THR A 237 35.00 27.56 -18.20
CA THR A 237 35.02 27.83 -19.64
C THR A 237 36.29 28.62 -19.92
N ARG A 238 37.39 27.89 -20.02
CA ARG A 238 38.64 28.37 -20.58
C ARG A 238 38.33 28.73 -22.04
N ARG A 239 38.07 30.01 -22.29
CA ARG A 239 37.95 30.60 -23.63
C ARG A 239 39.18 30.20 -24.45
N LYS A 240 39.01 29.18 -25.30
CA LYS A 240 39.92 28.94 -26.42
C LYS A 240 39.27 29.62 -27.63
N LYS A 241 39.86 30.75 -28.05
CA LYS A 241 39.55 31.37 -29.34
C LYS A 241 39.90 30.37 -30.44
N GLN A 242 38.92 29.95 -31.22
CA GLN A 242 39.15 29.31 -32.52
C GLN A 242 38.12 29.82 -33.53
N SER A 243 38.60 29.95 -34.77
CA SER A 243 38.13 30.82 -35.83
C SER A 243 36.76 30.47 -36.40
N VAL A 244 36.03 31.53 -36.75
CA VAL A 244 34.74 31.53 -37.44
C VAL A 244 34.96 31.24 -38.92
N GLU A 245 34.81 29.99 -39.37
CA GLU A 245 34.37 29.69 -40.76
C GLU A 245 34.02 28.20 -41.06
N VAL A 246 33.64 27.38 -40.07
CA VAL A 246 33.16 25.99 -40.33
C VAL A 246 31.82 25.66 -39.65
N GLY A 247 31.29 26.55 -38.79
CA GLY A 247 30.10 26.28 -37.98
C GLY A 247 28.75 26.33 -38.71
N MET A 248 28.69 26.94 -39.90
CA MET A 248 27.41 27.20 -40.58
C MET A 248 26.87 25.98 -41.33
N VAL A 249 27.74 25.10 -41.82
CA VAL A 249 27.35 23.88 -42.55
C VAL A 249 26.88 22.77 -41.60
N ILE A 250 27.53 22.66 -40.43
CA ILE A 250 27.20 21.64 -39.41
C ILE A 250 25.85 21.95 -38.73
N GLY A 251 25.50 23.23 -38.58
CA GLY A 251 24.20 23.63 -38.02
C GLY A 251 23.03 23.26 -38.93
N ILE A 252 23.18 23.40 -40.25
CA ILE A 252 22.12 23.09 -41.22
C ILE A 252 21.91 21.57 -41.31
N THR A 253 22.98 20.77 -41.29
CA THR A 253 22.86 19.31 -41.33
C THR A 253 22.22 18.75 -40.05
N PHE A 254 22.55 19.32 -38.88
CA PHE A 254 21.91 18.93 -37.62
C PHE A 254 20.41 19.30 -37.59
N PHE A 255 20.05 20.48 -38.12
CA PHE A 255 18.65 20.90 -38.19
C PHE A 255 17.81 19.97 -39.08
N ILE A 256 18.35 19.57 -40.24
CA ILE A 256 17.67 18.62 -41.15
C ILE A 256 17.50 17.25 -40.49
N LEU A 257 18.51 16.77 -39.74
CA LEU A 257 18.41 15.51 -39.00
C LEU A 257 17.37 15.57 -37.87
N CYS A 258 17.26 16.69 -37.15
CA CYS A 258 16.23 16.89 -36.14
C CYS A 258 14.82 16.89 -36.75
N VAL A 259 14.62 17.58 -37.87
CA VAL A 259 13.31 17.59 -38.56
C VAL A 259 12.94 16.19 -39.05
N PHE A 260 13.90 15.44 -39.60
CA PHE A 260 13.67 14.07 -40.05
C PHE A 260 13.37 13.12 -38.87
N GLY A 261 14.06 13.28 -37.75
CA GLY A 261 13.79 12.54 -36.51
C GLY A 261 12.39 12.81 -35.95
N LEU A 262 11.95 14.07 -35.93
CA LEU A 262 10.61 14.45 -35.51
C LEU A 262 9.53 13.90 -36.45
N ALA A 263 9.77 13.93 -37.77
CA ALA A 263 8.85 13.33 -38.75
C ALA A 263 8.71 11.81 -38.56
N MET A 264 9.82 11.10 -38.30
CA MET A 264 9.79 9.67 -37.99
C MET A 264 9.07 9.37 -36.67
N ALA A 265 9.25 10.20 -35.64
CA ALA A 265 8.52 10.06 -34.38
C ALA A 265 7.01 10.25 -34.60
N PHE A 266 6.62 11.28 -35.35
CA PHE A 266 5.22 11.54 -35.70
C PHE A 266 4.62 10.39 -36.51
N TYR A 267 5.36 9.82 -37.45
CA TYR A 267 4.95 8.64 -38.20
C TYR A 267 4.78 7.41 -37.29
N ARG A 268 5.67 7.20 -36.32
CA ARG A 268 5.55 6.10 -35.34
C ARG A 268 4.33 6.27 -34.45
N VAL A 269 4.03 7.48 -33.98
CA VAL A 269 2.82 7.78 -33.18
C VAL A 269 1.57 7.52 -34.00
N LYS A 270 1.52 7.99 -35.26
CA LYS A 270 0.38 7.76 -36.15
C LYS A 270 0.18 6.27 -36.46
N LYS A 271 1.27 5.52 -36.66
CA LYS A 271 1.24 4.07 -36.86
C LYS A 271 0.76 3.33 -35.60
N TYR A 272 1.09 3.84 -34.42
CA TYR A 272 0.63 3.29 -33.14
C TYR A 272 -0.88 3.53 -32.96
N GLN A 273 -1.37 4.73 -33.26
CA GLN A 273 -2.80 5.08 -33.22
C GLN A 273 -3.64 4.21 -34.17
N GLN A 274 -3.16 3.95 -35.38
CA GLN A 274 -3.85 3.04 -36.32
C GLN A 274 -3.93 1.59 -35.80
N LYS A 275 -2.97 1.17 -34.97
CA LYS A 275 -2.94 -0.17 -34.38
C LYS A 275 -3.92 -0.30 -33.20
N GLU A 276 -4.09 0.78 -32.43
CA GLU A 276 -5.12 0.89 -31.38
C GLU A 276 -6.54 0.83 -31.98
N GLU A 277 -6.79 1.54 -33.09
CA GLU A 277 -8.10 1.55 -33.75
C GLU A 277 -8.49 0.16 -34.33
N GLN A 278 -7.49 -0.64 -34.76
CA GLN A 278 -7.72 -2.04 -35.13
C GLN A 278 -7.98 -2.94 -33.91
N ARG A 279 -7.41 -2.60 -32.75
CA ARG A 279 -7.58 -3.35 -31.50
C ARG A 279 -8.97 -3.12 -30.90
N GLU A 280 -9.50 -1.90 -30.98
CA GLU A 280 -10.90 -1.60 -30.60
C GLU A 280 -11.91 -2.36 -31.47
N LYS A 281 -11.72 -2.35 -32.81
CA LYS A 281 -12.60 -3.10 -33.73
C LYS A 281 -12.57 -4.62 -33.49
N TYR A 282 -11.44 -5.14 -33.03
CA TYR A 282 -11.31 -6.54 -32.61
C TYR A 282 -12.05 -6.81 -31.28
N ILE A 283 -11.94 -5.90 -30.31
CA ILE A 283 -12.65 -5.97 -29.02
C ILE A 283 -14.17 -5.93 -29.22
N GLU A 284 -14.65 -5.11 -30.15
CA GLU A 284 -16.07 -4.98 -30.50
C GLU A 284 -16.63 -6.20 -31.26
N SER A 285 -15.76 -7.03 -31.85
CA SER A 285 -16.15 -8.25 -32.60
C SER A 285 -16.29 -9.50 -31.74
N LEU A 286 -15.94 -9.45 -30.45
CA LEU A 286 -16.07 -10.58 -29.53
C LEU A 286 -17.55 -10.76 -29.10
N PRO A 287 -18.11 -11.98 -29.17
CA PRO A 287 -19.50 -12.22 -28.81
C PRO A 287 -19.69 -12.07 -27.29
N THR A 288 -20.35 -10.99 -26.86
CA THR A 288 -20.85 -10.80 -25.49
C THR A 288 -22.14 -11.57 -25.28
N SER A 289 -22.03 -12.82 -24.83
CA SER A 289 -23.14 -13.58 -24.24
C SER A 289 -22.80 -13.90 -22.80
N GLY A 290 -23.30 -13.08 -21.88
CA GLY A 290 -23.14 -13.27 -20.43
C GLY A 290 -23.24 -11.94 -19.68
N SER A 291 -24.29 -11.79 -18.89
CA SER A 291 -24.60 -10.58 -18.12
C SER A 291 -23.53 -10.23 -17.09
N SER A 292 -22.57 -9.37 -17.45
CA SER A 292 -21.97 -8.38 -16.54
C SER A 292 -21.28 -7.29 -17.38
N SER A 293 -21.89 -6.11 -17.42
CA SER A 293 -21.37 -4.95 -18.15
C SER A 293 -20.25 -4.30 -17.33
N TRP A 294 -19.02 -4.78 -17.50
CA TRP A 294 -17.84 -4.10 -17.00
C TRP A 294 -17.44 -3.02 -18.02
N LYS A 295 -17.75 -1.75 -17.72
CA LYS A 295 -17.24 -0.61 -18.48
C LYS A 295 -15.74 -0.46 -18.21
N LEU A 296 -14.93 -0.76 -19.21
CA LEU A 296 -13.47 -0.58 -19.18
C LEU A 296 -13.16 0.93 -19.20
N SER A 297 -12.80 1.52 -18.06
CA SER A 297 -12.17 2.83 -18.02
C SER A 297 -10.73 2.71 -18.52
N GLY A 298 -10.37 3.48 -19.56
CA GLY A 298 -9.08 3.40 -20.27
C GLY A 298 -7.85 3.91 -19.51
N VAL A 299 -7.75 3.63 -18.21
CA VAL A 299 -6.55 3.93 -17.41
C VAL A 299 -5.78 2.63 -17.17
N PRO A 300 -4.53 2.51 -17.61
CA PRO A 300 -3.72 1.32 -17.35
C PRO A 300 -3.13 1.40 -15.94
N GLU A 301 -3.88 0.97 -14.92
CA GLU A 301 -3.31 0.69 -13.60
C GLU A 301 -3.14 -0.81 -13.37
N PRO A 302 -1.94 -1.27 -12.96
CA PRO A 302 -1.71 -2.66 -12.59
C PRO A 302 -2.42 -2.97 -11.28
N LEU A 303 -3.22 -4.04 -11.27
CA LEU A 303 -3.76 -4.65 -10.06
C LEU A 303 -2.63 -4.89 -9.04
N SER A 304 -2.66 -4.15 -7.94
CA SER A 304 -1.73 -4.32 -6.83
C SER A 304 -2.06 -5.63 -6.10
N ILE A 305 -1.38 -6.71 -6.47
CA ILE A 305 -1.36 -7.94 -5.68
C ILE A 305 -0.25 -7.74 -4.64
N ASN A 306 -0.63 -7.68 -3.37
CA ASN A 306 0.31 -7.62 -2.26
C ASN A 306 1.05 -8.96 -2.17
N ILE A 307 2.33 -8.99 -2.55
CA ILE A 307 3.19 -10.18 -2.51
C ILE A 307 4.35 -9.87 -1.55
N ALA A 308 4.14 -10.10 -0.27
CA ALA A 308 5.11 -9.83 0.79
C ALA A 308 5.93 -11.09 1.19
N THR A 309 6.28 -11.96 0.24
CA THR A 309 7.00 -13.21 0.56
C THR A 309 8.10 -13.64 -0.42
N PHE A 310 8.48 -12.82 -1.40
CA PHE A 310 9.59 -13.19 -2.30
C PHE A 310 10.80 -12.27 -2.08
N GLU A 311 11.91 -12.84 -1.61
CA GLU A 311 13.22 -12.19 -1.46
C GLU A 311 13.89 -11.80 -2.79
N LYS A 312 13.25 -12.09 -3.94
CA LYS A 312 13.71 -11.65 -5.27
C LYS A 312 12.54 -11.09 -6.07
N PRO A 313 12.73 -10.02 -6.86
CA PRO A 313 11.65 -9.44 -7.65
C PRO A 313 11.21 -10.44 -8.71
N LEU A 314 10.06 -11.07 -8.49
CA LEU A 314 9.40 -11.86 -9.53
C LEU A 314 9.13 -10.92 -10.71
N ARG A 315 9.49 -11.40 -11.90
CA ARG A 315 9.27 -10.69 -13.18
C ARG A 315 7.84 -10.17 -13.22
N LYS A 316 7.70 -8.85 -13.46
CA LYS A 316 6.43 -8.11 -13.58
C LYS A 316 5.31 -8.99 -14.13
N LEU A 317 4.42 -9.45 -13.26
CA LEU A 317 3.19 -10.12 -13.66
C LEU A 317 2.28 -9.04 -14.26
N THR A 318 1.86 -9.22 -15.52
CA THR A 318 0.97 -8.25 -16.18
C THR A 318 -0.45 -8.79 -16.21
N PHE A 319 -1.44 -7.91 -16.32
CA PHE A 319 -2.84 -8.31 -16.49
C PHE A 319 -3.04 -9.23 -17.70
N ALA A 320 -2.22 -9.07 -18.75
CA ALA A 320 -2.25 -9.97 -19.91
C ALA A 320 -1.88 -11.42 -19.53
N HIS A 321 -0.93 -11.61 -18.61
CA HIS A 321 -0.58 -12.95 -18.12
C HIS A 321 -1.73 -13.56 -17.30
N LEU A 322 -2.44 -12.76 -16.50
CA LEU A 322 -3.62 -13.23 -15.76
C LEU A 322 -4.77 -13.62 -16.69
N LEU A 323 -4.99 -12.85 -17.75
CA LEU A 323 -6.01 -13.13 -18.76
C LEU A 323 -5.71 -14.43 -19.52
N GLU A 324 -4.44 -14.65 -19.88
CA GLU A 324 -4.00 -15.90 -20.53
C GLU A 324 -4.13 -17.10 -19.58
N ALA A 325 -3.68 -16.96 -18.33
CA ALA A 325 -3.69 -18.03 -17.33
C ALA A 325 -5.10 -18.52 -16.97
N THR A 326 -6.07 -17.60 -16.95
CA THR A 326 -7.48 -17.89 -16.60
C THR A 326 -8.37 -18.19 -17.81
N ASN A 327 -7.82 -18.17 -19.03
CA ASN A 327 -8.57 -18.26 -20.28
C ASN A 327 -9.67 -17.17 -20.36
N GLY A 328 -9.27 -15.91 -20.11
CA GLY A 328 -10.15 -14.75 -20.15
C GLY A 328 -11.22 -14.75 -19.07
N PHE A 329 -10.93 -15.32 -17.90
CA PHE A 329 -11.92 -15.50 -16.81
C PHE A 329 -13.18 -16.26 -17.26
N SER A 330 -13.01 -17.25 -18.14
CA SER A 330 -14.10 -18.12 -18.60
C SER A 330 -14.75 -18.87 -17.42
N ALA A 331 -16.04 -19.15 -17.53
CA ALA A 331 -16.80 -19.96 -16.58
C ALA A 331 -16.21 -21.38 -16.40
N ASP A 332 -15.52 -21.90 -17.42
CA ASP A 332 -14.82 -23.20 -17.34
C ASP A 332 -13.62 -23.18 -16.39
N SER A 333 -13.10 -22.00 -16.08
CA SER A 333 -12.03 -21.80 -15.11
C SER A 333 -12.59 -21.37 -13.75
N LEU A 334 -13.88 -21.10 -13.59
CA LEU A 334 -14.45 -20.63 -12.33
C LEU A 334 -14.52 -21.76 -11.30
N ILE A 335 -13.83 -21.58 -10.17
CA ILE A 335 -13.84 -22.51 -9.03
C ILE A 335 -15.04 -22.20 -8.12
N GLY A 336 -15.37 -20.91 -7.94
CA GLY A 336 -16.50 -20.48 -7.11
C GLY A 336 -16.56 -18.96 -6.94
N SER A 337 -17.70 -18.48 -6.44
CA SER A 337 -17.95 -17.05 -6.18
C SER A 337 -18.43 -16.84 -4.74
N GLY A 338 -17.99 -15.74 -4.12
CA GLY A 338 -18.34 -15.37 -2.75
C GLY A 338 -18.33 -13.85 -2.53
N GLY A 339 -18.62 -13.40 -1.31
CA GLY A 339 -18.76 -11.97 -0.97
C GLY A 339 -17.50 -11.11 -1.15
N PHE A 340 -16.36 -11.72 -1.50
CA PHE A 340 -15.09 -11.04 -1.73
C PHE A 340 -14.56 -11.22 -3.17
N GLY A 341 -15.35 -11.82 -4.07
CA GLY A 341 -15.00 -11.98 -5.48
C GLY A 341 -15.18 -13.39 -6.03
N GLU A 342 -14.69 -13.58 -7.25
CA GLU A 342 -14.76 -14.82 -8.02
C GLU A 342 -13.36 -15.45 -8.11
N LEU A 343 -13.27 -16.76 -7.89
CA LEU A 343 -12.02 -17.50 -7.86
C LEU A 343 -11.88 -18.33 -9.15
N TYR A 344 -10.77 -18.15 -9.88
CA TYR A 344 -10.52 -18.84 -11.14
C TYR A 344 -9.29 -19.77 -11.06
N ARG A 345 -9.39 -20.94 -11.68
CA ARG A 345 -8.36 -21.98 -11.81
C ARG A 345 -7.46 -21.69 -13.01
N GLU A 346 -6.16 -21.73 -12.79
CA GLU A 346 -5.19 -21.76 -13.88
C GLU A 346 -5.09 -23.18 -14.46
N LYS A 347 -5.14 -23.31 -15.79
CA LYS A 347 -5.15 -24.63 -16.47
C LYS A 347 -3.75 -25.24 -16.70
N ARG A 348 -2.66 -24.61 -16.24
CA ARG A 348 -1.26 -25.07 -16.44
C ARG A 348 -0.56 -25.48 -15.13
N CYS A 349 -1.08 -26.48 -14.42
CA CYS A 349 -0.38 -27.00 -13.23
C CYS A 349 0.90 -27.80 -13.55
N ASN A 350 1.08 -28.27 -14.79
CA ASN A 350 2.18 -29.21 -15.13
C ASN A 350 3.51 -28.55 -15.53
N GLU A 351 3.58 -27.21 -15.60
CA GLU A 351 4.80 -26.48 -16.02
C GLU A 351 5.47 -25.69 -14.88
N ILE A 352 4.93 -25.75 -13.65
CA ILE A 352 5.33 -24.86 -12.56
C ILE A 352 6.47 -25.43 -11.70
N LEU A 353 6.68 -26.75 -11.71
CA LEU A 353 7.69 -27.40 -10.89
C LEU A 353 8.86 -27.87 -11.76
N ASP A 354 10.05 -27.41 -11.42
CA ASP A 354 11.30 -27.80 -12.08
C ASP A 354 11.50 -29.32 -11.93
N PRO A 355 11.61 -30.09 -13.03
CA PRO A 355 11.87 -31.52 -12.97
C PRO A 355 13.16 -31.88 -12.22
N GLU A 356 14.14 -30.99 -12.13
CA GLU A 356 15.38 -31.23 -11.37
C GLU A 356 15.11 -31.33 -9.86
N LEU A 357 14.16 -30.55 -9.31
CA LEU A 357 13.76 -30.63 -7.89
C LEU A 357 13.10 -31.97 -7.54
N MET A 358 12.57 -32.70 -8.52
CA MET A 358 11.95 -34.01 -8.32
C MET A 358 12.98 -35.15 -8.24
N THR A 359 14.26 -34.89 -8.49
CA THR A 359 15.29 -35.93 -8.62
C THR A 359 16.42 -35.86 -7.61
N GLN A 360 16.57 -34.76 -6.85
CA GLN A 360 17.64 -34.62 -5.87
C GLN A 360 17.21 -35.07 -4.47
N THR A 361 17.68 -36.26 -4.08
CA THR A 361 17.70 -36.72 -2.70
C THR A 361 18.94 -36.19 -1.98
N SER A 362 18.83 -35.03 -1.34
CA SER A 362 19.36 -34.74 0.01
C SER A 362 19.32 -33.24 0.29
N GLY A 363 18.64 -32.85 1.38
CA GLY A 363 18.49 -31.47 1.86
C GLY A 363 17.07 -30.91 1.84
N GLU A 364 16.23 -31.33 0.88
CA GLU A 364 14.86 -30.82 0.67
C GLU A 364 13.73 -31.84 1.02
N SER A 365 13.97 -32.79 1.93
CA SER A 365 12.96 -33.80 2.27
C SER A 365 11.67 -33.20 2.85
N LYS A 366 11.78 -32.12 3.64
CA LYS A 366 10.64 -31.45 4.28
C LYS A 366 9.76 -30.69 3.28
N LEU A 367 10.37 -29.97 2.33
CA LEU A 367 9.61 -29.23 1.32
C LEU A 367 8.84 -30.18 0.40
N TYR A 368 9.47 -31.28 -0.01
CA TYR A 368 8.81 -32.34 -0.77
C TYR A 368 7.63 -32.95 0.00
N GLN A 369 7.80 -33.22 1.30
CA GLN A 369 6.74 -33.75 2.15
C GLN A 369 5.57 -32.77 2.32
N TYR A 370 5.84 -31.48 2.49
CA TYR A 370 4.80 -30.44 2.52
C TYR A 370 4.08 -30.32 1.18
N LEU A 371 4.81 -30.38 0.07
CA LEU A 371 4.21 -30.36 -1.28
C LEU A 371 3.30 -31.57 -1.51
N ARG A 372 3.70 -32.75 -1.02
CA ARG A 372 2.90 -33.96 -1.10
C ARG A 372 1.59 -33.83 -0.31
N ILE A 373 1.64 -33.31 0.92
CA ILE A 373 0.42 -33.04 1.71
C ILE A 373 -0.49 -32.05 0.99
N ALA A 374 0.08 -30.99 0.42
CA ALA A 374 -0.69 -30.01 -0.36
C ALA A 374 -1.36 -30.66 -1.57
N PHE A 375 -0.69 -31.59 -2.26
CA PHE A 375 -1.25 -32.31 -3.39
C PHE A 375 -2.42 -33.22 -3.00
N GLU A 376 -2.32 -33.92 -1.86
CA GLU A 376 -3.43 -34.73 -1.33
C GLU A 376 -4.64 -33.87 -0.93
N CYS A 377 -4.40 -32.66 -0.41
CA CYS A 377 -5.46 -31.68 -0.10
C CYS A 377 -6.16 -31.13 -1.36
N LEU A 378 -5.49 -31.19 -2.51
CA LEU A 378 -5.95 -30.68 -3.79
C LEU A 378 -6.48 -31.77 -4.73
N ASP A 379 -6.71 -33.01 -4.26
CA ASP A 379 -7.28 -34.09 -5.09
C ASP A 379 -8.59 -33.61 -5.73
N ASP A 380 -8.72 -33.79 -7.04
CA ASP A 380 -9.90 -33.37 -7.80
C ASP A 380 -11.19 -34.08 -7.33
N ARG A 381 -11.09 -35.22 -6.62
CA ARG A 381 -12.22 -35.93 -6.02
C ARG A 381 -12.45 -35.48 -4.57
N PRO A 382 -13.57 -34.80 -4.26
CA PRO A 382 -13.82 -34.25 -2.91
C PRO A 382 -13.78 -35.30 -1.79
N PHE A 383 -14.18 -36.54 -2.07
CA PHE A 383 -14.21 -37.64 -1.09
C PHE A 383 -12.84 -38.26 -0.80
N ARG A 384 -11.79 -37.92 -1.58
CA ARG A 384 -10.41 -38.34 -1.31
C ARG A 384 -9.58 -37.28 -0.59
N ARG A 385 -10.12 -36.06 -0.43
CA ARG A 385 -9.41 -35.01 0.28
C ARG A 385 -9.37 -35.34 1.77
N PRO A 386 -8.19 -35.25 2.40
CA PRO A 386 -8.08 -35.44 3.83
C PRO A 386 -8.86 -34.36 4.57
N THR A 387 -9.50 -34.76 5.66
CA THR A 387 -10.11 -33.83 6.62
C THR A 387 -9.02 -33.03 7.33
N MET A 388 -9.38 -31.88 7.90
CA MET A 388 -8.41 -31.05 8.63
C MET A 388 -7.71 -31.83 9.77
N ILE A 389 -8.39 -32.79 10.40
CA ILE A 389 -7.81 -33.66 11.43
C ILE A 389 -6.72 -34.57 10.84
N GLN A 390 -6.96 -35.15 9.65
CA GLN A 390 -5.98 -35.97 8.95
C GLN A 390 -4.80 -35.13 8.46
N VAL A 391 -5.05 -33.91 8.00
CA VAL A 391 -3.98 -32.97 7.62
C VAL A 391 -3.09 -32.64 8.81
N MET A 392 -3.67 -32.30 9.96
CA MET A 392 -2.92 -32.05 11.19
C MET A 392 -2.13 -33.29 11.66
N ALA A 393 -2.67 -34.50 11.48
CA ALA A 393 -1.94 -35.74 11.78
C ALA A 393 -0.73 -35.94 10.86
N MET A 394 -0.87 -35.71 9.55
CA MET A 394 0.24 -35.78 8.59
C MET A 394 1.35 -34.76 8.92
N PHE A 395 0.99 -33.52 9.27
CA PHE A 395 1.96 -32.52 9.72
C PHE A 395 2.64 -32.89 11.04
N LYS A 396 1.95 -33.60 11.94
CA LYS A 396 2.50 -34.06 13.21
C LYS A 396 3.51 -35.17 13.02
N GLU A 397 3.28 -36.11 12.09
CA GLU A 397 4.26 -37.14 11.72
C GLU A 397 5.56 -36.52 11.16
N LEU A 398 5.45 -35.44 10.37
CA LEU A 398 6.61 -34.69 9.88
C LEU A 398 7.44 -33.98 10.96
N GLN A 399 6.84 -33.69 12.12
CA GLN A 399 7.54 -33.11 13.27
C GLN A 399 8.23 -34.18 14.12
N VAL A 400 7.65 -35.37 14.23
CA VAL A 400 8.22 -36.49 15.00
C VAL A 400 9.55 -36.99 14.40
N ASP A 401 9.64 -37.06 13.07
CA ASP A 401 10.88 -37.45 12.38
C ASP A 401 12.03 -36.43 12.59
N SER A 402 11.72 -35.19 13.00
CA SER A 402 12.73 -34.17 13.26
C SER A 402 13.36 -34.24 14.66
N GLU A 403 12.73 -34.93 15.62
CA GLU A 403 13.31 -35.17 16.95
C GLU A 403 14.21 -36.42 16.95
N SER A 404 13.98 -37.41 16.08
CA SER A 404 14.86 -38.57 15.91
C SER A 404 16.20 -38.21 15.25
N ASP A 405 16.21 -37.25 14.32
CA ASP A 405 17.44 -36.81 13.63
C ASP A 405 18.38 -35.99 14.54
N ILE A 406 17.87 -35.44 15.67
CA ILE A 406 18.69 -34.71 16.66
C ILE A 406 19.43 -35.71 17.58
N LEU A 407 18.88 -36.89 17.81
CA LEU A 407 19.47 -37.91 18.69
C LEU A 407 20.60 -38.72 18.02
N ASP A 408 20.58 -38.87 16.69
CA ASP A 408 21.67 -39.52 15.94
C ASP A 408 22.86 -38.59 15.64
N GLY A 409 22.67 -37.26 15.75
CA GLY A 409 23.72 -36.25 15.56
C GLY A 409 24.53 -35.89 16.81
N LEU A 410 24.09 -36.32 18.00
CA LEU A 410 24.74 -36.01 19.28
C LEU A 410 25.57 -37.17 19.87
N SER A 411 25.62 -38.33 19.21
CA SER A 411 26.50 -39.43 19.59
C SER A 411 27.76 -39.45 18.73
N LEU A 412 28.57 -38.39 18.78
CA LEU A 412 30.00 -38.35 18.37
C LEU A 412 30.57 -36.92 18.51
N LYS A 413 30.54 -36.35 19.71
CA LYS A 413 31.55 -35.40 20.22
C LYS A 413 31.24 -35.00 21.66
N ASP A 414 32.29 -34.89 22.44
CA ASP A 414 32.38 -34.36 23.80
C ASP A 414 32.02 -35.31 24.95
N ALA A 415 32.84 -36.35 25.10
CA ALA A 415 33.24 -36.83 26.42
C ALA A 415 34.48 -36.05 26.88
N SER A 416 34.24 -34.94 27.58
CA SER A 416 35.17 -34.30 28.52
C SER A 416 34.31 -33.31 29.32
N ILE A 417 34.21 -33.42 30.64
CA ILE A 417 35.17 -32.81 31.57
C ILE A 417 34.89 -33.32 32.99
N ASP A 418 35.98 -33.65 33.68
CA ASP A 418 36.33 -33.54 35.11
C ASP A 418 35.25 -33.68 36.20
N GLU A 419 35.49 -34.64 37.10
CA GLU A 419 35.19 -34.50 38.52
C GLU A 419 36.46 -34.81 39.35
N PHE A 420 36.94 -33.79 40.06
CA PHE A 420 37.85 -33.91 41.19
C PHE A 420 37.02 -34.19 42.45
N LYS A 421 37.28 -35.29 43.16
CA LYS A 421 37.34 -35.32 44.63
C LYS A 421 38.02 -36.56 45.20
N GLU A 422 39.08 -36.25 45.94
CA GLU A 422 39.79 -36.93 47.03
C GLU A 422 39.34 -38.29 47.60
N GLU A 423 40.40 -39.03 47.94
CA GLU A 423 40.64 -39.82 49.15
C GLU A 423 40.41 -41.34 49.18
N SER A 424 41.57 -42.01 49.32
CA SER A 424 41.84 -43.19 50.15
C SER A 424 41.32 -44.56 49.69
N SER A 425 42.25 -45.46 49.36
CA SER A 425 42.59 -46.61 50.21
C SER A 425 43.42 -47.65 49.45
N SER A 426 44.47 -48.11 50.15
CA SER A 426 45.25 -49.35 49.95
C SER A 426 46.36 -49.36 48.92
#